data_AF-A0A7C7SKJ4-F1
#
_entry.id   AF-A0A7C7SKJ4-F1
#
_cell.length_a   1.000
_cell.length_b   1.000
_cell.length_c   1.000
_cell.angle_alpha   90.00
_cell.angle_beta   90.00
_cell.angle_gamma   90.00
#
_symmetry.space_group_name_H-M   'P 1'
#
loop_
_entity.id
_entity.type
_entity.pdbx_description
1 polymer ?
#
loop_
_entity_poly.entity_id
_entity_poly.type
_entity_poly.pdbx_seq_one_letter_code
_entity_poly.pdbx_strand_id
1 'polypeptide(L)'
;MLDFGAESIPISVDLDGDGDQDLLIGNKIEQDDTQNGKLYRLINEGSRGEPRFRLDGAMQVGEGYHLRPAFGDLDGDGDADAILGTWEDELRLYLNRATDRTMQLT
;
A
#
# COMPACT_ATOMS: atom_id res chain seq x y z
N MET A 1 5.45 -2.08 -19.24
CA MET A 1 5.26 -3.18 -18.28
C MET A 1 5.82 -2.69 -16.96
N LEU A 2 5.06 -2.80 -15.88
CA LEU A 2 5.55 -2.55 -14.52
C LEU A 2 5.82 -3.91 -13.88
N ASP A 3 6.99 -4.07 -13.29
CA ASP A 3 7.41 -5.29 -12.60
C ASP A 3 7.59 -4.95 -11.11
N PHE A 4 6.88 -5.69 -10.26
CA PHE A 4 6.89 -5.54 -8.81
C PHE A 4 7.43 -6.80 -8.13
N GLY A 5 8.11 -7.67 -8.88
CA GLY A 5 8.65 -8.92 -8.39
C GLY A 5 7.60 -10.04 -8.32
N ALA A 6 7.90 -11.04 -7.48
CA ALA A 6 7.10 -12.25 -7.38
C ALA A 6 5.95 -12.11 -6.37
N GLU A 7 4.87 -12.86 -6.64
CA GLU A 7 3.70 -12.97 -5.76
C GLU A 7 3.11 -11.59 -5.40
N SER A 8 2.96 -10.71 -6.39
CA SER A 8 2.39 -9.37 -6.19
C SER A 8 0.94 -9.44 -5.72
N ILE A 9 0.60 -8.55 -4.78
CA ILE A 9 -0.71 -8.43 -4.15
C ILE A 9 -1.21 -7.01 -4.39
N PRO A 10 -1.95 -6.79 -5.49
CA PRO A 10 -2.58 -5.50 -5.75
C PRO A 10 -3.80 -5.31 -4.87
N ILE A 11 -3.96 -4.11 -4.34
CA ILE A 11 -5.18 -3.64 -3.68
C ILE A 11 -5.55 -2.24 -4.19
N SER A 12 -6.83 -1.90 -4.13
CA SER A 12 -7.36 -0.59 -4.49
C SER A 12 -7.66 0.20 -3.22
N VAL A 13 -7.13 1.41 -3.12
CA VAL A 13 -7.36 2.32 -1.98
C VAL A 13 -7.04 3.75 -2.43
N ASP A 14 -7.72 4.76 -1.88
CA ASP A 14 -7.39 6.18 -2.13
C ASP A 14 -6.14 6.53 -1.32
N LEU A 15 -4.99 6.75 -1.98
CA LEU A 15 -3.70 6.97 -1.33
C LEU A 15 -3.38 8.46 -1.20
N ASP A 16 -3.81 9.29 -2.14
CA ASP A 16 -3.52 10.73 -2.16
C ASP A 16 -4.70 11.62 -1.77
N GLY A 17 -5.87 11.03 -1.46
CA GLY A 17 -7.02 11.71 -0.89
C GLY A 17 -7.84 12.50 -1.90
N ASP A 18 -7.64 12.27 -3.20
CA ASP A 18 -8.37 12.96 -4.27
C ASP A 18 -9.77 12.38 -4.54
N GLY A 19 -10.10 11.27 -3.88
CA GLY A 19 -11.39 10.59 -3.94
C GLY A 19 -11.51 9.58 -5.08
N ASP A 20 -10.45 9.39 -5.87
CA ASP A 20 -10.37 8.30 -6.84
C ASP A 20 -9.74 7.03 -6.21
N GLN A 21 -9.39 6.04 -7.03
CA GLN A 21 -8.81 4.80 -6.52
C GLN A 21 -7.41 4.62 -7.10
N ASP A 22 -6.44 4.57 -6.20
CA ASP A 22 -5.05 4.24 -6.47
C ASP A 22 -4.80 2.73 -6.31
N LEU A 23 -3.56 2.31 -6.55
CA LEU A 23 -3.12 0.95 -6.27
C LEU A 23 -1.96 0.94 -5.28
N LEU A 24 -2.09 0.07 -4.28
CA LEU A 24 -0.96 -0.37 -3.46
C LEU A 24 -0.61 -1.81 -3.82
N ILE A 25 0.67 -2.06 -4.10
CA ILE A 25 1.15 -3.37 -4.52
C ILE A 25 2.13 -3.89 -3.50
N GLY A 26 1.71 -4.89 -2.72
CA GLY A 26 2.64 -5.68 -1.92
C GLY A 26 3.35 -6.71 -2.78
N ASN A 27 4.58 -7.05 -2.43
CA ASN A 27 5.25 -8.20 -3.04
C ASN A 27 5.86 -9.12 -1.98
N LYS A 28 6.31 -10.29 -2.44
CA LYS A 28 6.99 -11.22 -1.57
C LYS A 28 8.37 -10.72 -1.19
N ILE A 29 9.25 -10.56 -2.15
CA ILE A 29 10.64 -10.18 -1.92
C ILE A 29 11.10 -9.27 -3.04
N GLU A 30 12.01 -8.37 -2.68
CA GLU A 30 12.70 -7.51 -3.62
C GLU A 30 13.84 -8.26 -4.32
N GLN A 31 14.16 -7.83 -5.56
CA GLN A 31 15.22 -8.47 -6.34
C GLN A 31 16.62 -8.18 -5.77
N ASP A 32 16.79 -6.98 -5.22
CA ASP A 32 18.02 -6.49 -4.60
C ASP A 32 18.04 -6.68 -3.07
N ASP A 33 16.90 -7.02 -2.47
CA ASP A 33 16.76 -7.36 -1.05
C ASP A 33 15.87 -8.59 -0.85
N THR A 34 16.50 -9.77 -0.85
CA THR A 34 15.78 -11.04 -0.73
C THR A 34 15.19 -11.33 0.65
N GLN A 35 15.43 -10.46 1.64
CA GLN A 35 14.87 -10.60 2.99
C GLN A 35 13.62 -9.73 3.21
N ASN A 36 13.37 -8.77 2.33
CA ASN A 36 12.27 -7.82 2.48
C ASN A 36 11.41 -7.73 1.22
N GLY A 37 10.12 -7.51 1.41
CA GLY A 37 9.21 -7.02 0.39
C GLY A 37 9.01 -5.50 0.50
N LYS A 38 8.27 -4.93 -0.44
CA LYS A 38 7.84 -3.54 -0.45
C LYS A 38 6.34 -3.43 -0.71
N LEU A 39 5.76 -2.32 -0.23
CA LEU A 39 4.43 -1.87 -0.62
C LEU A 39 4.58 -0.69 -1.58
N TYR A 40 4.47 -0.95 -2.88
CA TYR A 40 4.60 0.08 -3.91
C TYR A 40 3.32 0.88 -4.07
N ARG A 41 3.45 2.19 -4.19
CA ARG A 41 2.33 3.11 -4.42
C ARG A 41 2.22 3.43 -5.89
N LEU A 42 1.04 3.32 -6.46
CA LEU A 42 0.74 3.77 -7.80
C LEU A 42 -0.45 4.71 -7.75
N ILE A 43 -0.19 5.99 -7.99
CA ILE A 43 -1.22 7.04 -7.99
C ILE A 43 -1.91 7.08 -9.35
N ASN A 44 -3.24 7.07 -9.35
CA ASN A 44 -4.08 7.16 -10.51
C ASN A 44 -4.28 8.63 -10.88
N GLU A 45 -3.50 9.12 -11.83
CA GLU A 45 -3.65 10.48 -12.37
C GLU A 45 -4.66 10.53 -13.53
N GLY A 46 -5.52 9.52 -13.62
CA GLY A 46 -6.44 9.27 -14.73
C GLY A 46 -7.82 9.86 -14.49
N SER A 47 -8.82 9.23 -15.09
CA SER A 47 -10.22 9.52 -14.80
C SER A 47 -11.03 8.24 -14.70
N ARG A 48 -12.27 8.36 -14.22
CA ARG A 48 -13.17 7.21 -14.12
C ARG A 48 -13.39 6.59 -15.51
N GLY A 49 -12.90 5.36 -15.70
CA GLY A 49 -12.98 4.60 -16.95
C GLY A 49 -11.73 4.68 -17.84
N GLU A 50 -10.81 5.60 -17.53
CA GLU A 50 -9.51 5.75 -18.19
C GLU A 50 -8.41 5.94 -17.13
N PRO A 51 -8.12 4.92 -16.30
CA PRO A 51 -7.13 5.04 -15.24
C PRO A 51 -5.71 5.17 -15.81
N ARG A 52 -4.87 5.99 -15.16
CA ARG A 52 -3.48 6.18 -15.54
C ARG A 52 -2.59 6.21 -14.31
N PHE A 53 -1.92 5.09 -14.06
CA PHE A 53 -1.10 4.91 -12.88
C PHE A 53 0.33 5.43 -13.07
N ARG A 54 0.80 6.23 -12.11
CA ARG A 54 2.18 6.64 -11.94
C ARG A 54 2.77 5.99 -10.70
N LEU A 55 3.93 5.34 -10.83
CA LEU A 55 4.67 4.82 -9.67
C LEU A 55 5.13 5.99 -8.79
N ASP A 56 4.75 5.94 -7.51
CA ASP A 56 5.07 6.93 -6.48
C ASP A 56 5.88 6.31 -5.33
N GLY A 57 6.92 5.54 -5.69
CA GLY A 57 7.81 4.90 -4.73
C GLY A 57 7.11 3.81 -3.90
N ALA A 58 7.60 3.61 -2.68
CA ALA A 58 7.10 2.60 -1.76
C ALA A 58 6.80 3.21 -0.38
N MET A 59 5.79 2.68 0.29
CA MET A 59 5.52 3.02 1.70
C MET A 59 6.64 2.53 2.59
N GLN A 60 6.94 3.32 3.62
CA GLN A 60 7.84 2.90 4.69
C GLN A 60 7.05 2.03 5.66
N VAL A 61 7.34 0.74 5.64
CA VAL A 61 6.82 -0.25 6.56
C VAL A 61 8.00 -0.97 7.20
N GLY A 62 7.77 -1.64 8.33
CA GLY A 62 8.82 -2.40 9.01
C GLY A 62 9.38 -3.52 8.12
N GLU A 63 10.59 -3.99 8.44
CA GLU A 63 11.25 -5.13 7.76
C GLU A 63 10.34 -6.36 7.69
N GLY A 64 10.42 -7.13 6.62
CA GLY A 64 9.61 -8.33 6.42
C GLY A 64 9.26 -8.54 4.95
N TYR A 65 8.81 -9.75 4.65
CA TYR A 65 8.54 -10.20 3.29
C TYR A 65 7.14 -10.80 3.19
N HIS A 66 6.63 -10.92 1.96
CA HIS A 66 5.27 -11.37 1.68
C HIS A 66 4.22 -10.41 2.23
N LEU A 67 4.42 -9.14 1.91
CA LEU A 67 3.61 -8.04 2.43
C LEU A 67 2.19 -8.10 1.88
N ARG A 68 1.21 -8.35 2.76
CA ARG A 68 -0.22 -8.48 2.44
C ARG A 68 -1.02 -7.40 3.17
N PRO A 69 -1.25 -6.23 2.57
CA PRO A 69 -1.99 -5.17 3.24
C PRO A 69 -3.51 -5.38 3.13
N ALA A 70 -4.25 -4.92 4.13
CA ALA A 70 -5.70 -4.79 4.16
C ALA A 70 -6.07 -3.47 4.83
N PHE A 71 -7.19 -2.87 4.42
CA PHE A 71 -7.57 -1.52 4.82
C PHE A 71 -8.97 -1.46 5.43
N GLY A 72 -9.17 -0.50 6.33
CA GLY A 72 -10.46 -0.14 6.91
C GLY A 72 -10.29 0.96 7.95
N ASP A 73 -11.38 1.65 8.30
CA ASP A 73 -11.41 2.60 9.42
C ASP A 73 -11.41 1.81 10.74
N LEU A 74 -10.25 1.72 11.41
CA LEU A 74 -10.04 0.86 12.58
C LEU A 74 -10.07 1.65 13.89
N ASP A 75 -9.76 2.95 13.85
CA ASP A 75 -9.83 3.83 15.02
C ASP A 75 -11.07 4.74 15.07
N GLY A 76 -11.87 4.77 14.00
CA GLY A 76 -13.19 5.41 13.94
C GLY A 76 -13.15 6.90 13.62
N ASP A 77 -12.04 7.40 13.06
CA ASP A 77 -11.90 8.81 12.67
C ASP A 77 -12.36 9.11 11.23
N GLY A 78 -12.71 8.07 10.48
CA GLY A 78 -13.31 8.15 9.15
C GLY A 78 -12.30 8.16 8.00
N ASP A 79 -11.02 7.91 8.26
CA ASP A 79 -10.04 7.59 7.23
C ASP A 79 -9.68 6.08 7.21
N ALA A 80 -8.85 5.66 6.24
CA ALA A 80 -8.49 4.24 6.09
C ALA A 80 -7.16 3.93 6.79
N ASP A 81 -7.23 3.13 7.86
CA ASP A 81 -6.08 2.48 8.50
C ASP A 81 -5.66 1.21 7.76
N ALA A 82 -4.51 0.65 8.13
CA ALA A 82 -3.98 -0.58 7.53
C ALA A 82 -3.66 -1.69 8.55
N ILE A 83 -3.97 -2.92 8.18
CA ILE A 83 -3.35 -4.13 8.76
C ILE A 83 -2.43 -4.73 7.71
N LEU A 84 -1.18 -4.95 8.06
CA LEU A 84 -0.18 -5.57 7.22
C LEU A 84 0.16 -6.96 7.74
N GLY A 85 -0.18 -7.98 6.96
CA GLY A 85 0.34 -9.32 7.16
C GLY A 85 1.74 -9.47 6.58
N THR A 86 2.61 -10.16 7.32
CA THR A 86 3.94 -10.59 6.86
C THR A 86 4.08 -12.10 7.03
N TRP A 87 5.13 -12.70 6.44
CA TRP A 87 5.44 -14.11 6.69
C TRP A 87 6.11 -14.34 8.07
N GLU A 88 6.36 -13.31 8.87
CA GLU A 88 7.04 -13.46 10.17
C GLU A 88 6.08 -13.76 11.33
N ASP A 89 4.95 -14.42 11.05
CA ASP A 89 3.87 -14.74 12.01
C ASP A 89 3.34 -13.51 12.78
N GLU A 90 3.42 -12.32 12.19
CA GLU A 90 2.95 -11.06 12.78
C GLU A 90 1.91 -10.37 11.88
N LEU A 91 0.87 -9.81 12.51
CA LEU A 91 0.03 -8.76 11.92
C LEU A 91 0.47 -7.44 12.51
N ARG A 92 0.80 -6.48 11.64
CA ARG A 92 1.16 -5.12 12.05
C ARG A 92 0.00 -4.19 11.78
N LEU A 93 -0.39 -3.43 12.79
CA LEU A 93 -1.38 -2.36 12.67
C LEU A 93 -0.64 -1.07 12.36
N TYR A 94 -1.13 -0.33 11.37
CA TYR A 94 -0.71 1.02 11.06
C TYR A 94 -1.94 1.92 11.09
N LEU A 95 -1.85 3.01 11.84
CA LEU A 95 -2.92 3.99 11.87
C LEU A 95 -2.61 5.09 10.88
N ASN A 96 -3.60 5.48 10.09
CA ASN A 96 -3.48 6.68 9.28
C ASN A 96 -3.67 7.90 10.18
N ARG A 97 -2.67 8.77 10.19
CA ARG A 97 -2.68 9.98 11.04
C ARG A 97 -2.64 11.26 10.21
N ALA A 98 -2.82 11.16 8.91
CA ALA A 98 -2.82 12.29 8.01
C ALA A 98 -4.10 13.12 8.17
N THR A 99 -3.96 14.44 8.30
CA THR A 99 -5.13 15.33 8.45
C THR A 99 -5.71 15.81 7.12
N ASP A 100 -5.07 15.46 6.00
CA ASP A 100 -5.41 15.91 4.65
C ASP A 100 -6.03 14.80 3.78
N ARG A 101 -6.46 13.69 4.40
CA ARG A 101 -6.99 12.47 3.75
C ARG A 101 -5.98 11.69 2.92
N THR A 102 -4.71 12.10 2.87
CA THR A 102 -3.65 11.27 2.30
C THR A 102 -3.40 10.06 3.19
N MET A 103 -2.65 9.09 2.69
CA MET A 103 -2.25 7.93 3.47
C MET A 103 -0.84 8.06 4.06
N GLN A 104 -0.76 8.18 5.38
CA GLN A 104 0.48 8.16 6.15
C GLN A 104 0.39 7.13 7.28
N LEU A 105 0.85 5.91 6.97
CA LEU A 105 0.86 4.78 7.89
C LEU A 105 1.95 4.96 8.95
N THR A 106 1.54 5.01 10.23
CA THR A 106 2.43 5.14 11.39
C THR A 106 2.15 4.12 12.47
#